data_AF-A0A3M8B1Q7-F1
#
_entry.id   AF-A0A3M8B1Q7-F1
#
_cell.length_a   1.000
_cell.length_b   1.000
_cell.length_c   1.000
_cell.angle_alpha   90.00
_cell.angle_beta   90.00
_cell.angle_gamma   90.00
#
_symmetry.space_group_name_H-M   'P 1'
#
loop_
_entity.id
_entity.type
_entity.pdbx_description
1 polymer ?
#
loop_
_entity_poly.entity_id
_entity_poly.type
_entity_poly.pdbx_seq_one_letter_code
_entity_poly.pdbx_strand_id
1 'polypeptide(L)' 'MNQQIFEQMGRFRQKVIRLAIFEKKSIYETAIACGCSAEKVKRVLKKWKVLTRSERQLSAFLEKEQQR' A
#
# COMPACT_ATOMS: atom_id res chain seq x y z
N MET A 1 5.45 -10.01 0.43
CA MET A 1 4.25 -9.21 0.72
C MET A 1 4.25 -9.00 2.23
N ASN A 2 4.52 -7.79 2.74
CA ASN A 2 4.62 -7.58 4.19
C ASN A 2 3.22 -7.57 4.84
N GLN A 3 2.68 -8.75 5.13
CA GLN A 3 1.45 -8.93 5.90
C GLN A 3 1.52 -8.20 7.24
N GLN A 4 2.67 -8.18 7.90
CA GLN A 4 2.87 -7.46 9.17
C GLN A 4 2.57 -5.95 9.05
N ILE A 5 3.01 -5.29 7.97
CA ILE A 5 2.73 -3.86 7.76
C ILE A 5 1.24 -3.65 7.45
N PHE A 6 0.64 -4.56 6.70
CA PHE A 6 -0.78 -4.51 6.38
C PHE A 6 -1.66 -4.74 7.61
N GLU A 7 -1.29 -5.65 8.51
CA GLU A 7 -2.01 -6.00 9.74
C GLU A 7 -1.90 -4.92 10.82
N GLN A 8 -0.78 -4.19 10.87
CA GLN A 8 -0.64 -3.01 11.73
C GLN A 8 -1.40 -1.77 11.20
N MET A 9 -1.93 -1.82 9.97
CA MET A 9 -2.75 -0.73 9.45
C MET A 9 -4.18 -0.84 9.97
N GLY A 10 -4.76 0.29 10.39
CA GLY A 10 -6.17 0.34 10.75
C GLY A 10 -7.08 -0.12 9.61
N ARG A 11 -8.23 -0.73 9.96
CA ARG A 11 -9.22 -1.33 9.03
C ARG A 11 -9.54 -0.46 7.81
N PHE A 12 -9.57 0.86 8.00
CA PHE A 12 -9.77 1.82 6.93
C PHE A 12 -8.69 1.76 5.84
N ARG A 13 -7.41 1.81 6.24
CA ARG A 13 -6.28 1.80 5.30
C ARG A 13 -6.18 0.46 4.58
N GLN A 14 -6.41 -0.63 5.30
CA GLN A 14 -6.48 -1.97 4.73
C GLN A 14 -7.52 -2.06 3.62
N LYS A 15 -8.74 -1.56 3.87
CA LYS A 15 -9.82 -1.52 2.87
C LYS A 15 -9.42 -0.70 1.63
N VAL A 16 -8.83 0.47 1.82
CA VAL A 16 -8.35 1.33 0.70
C VAL A 16 -7.30 0.63 -0.15
N ILE A 17 -6.30 0.01 0.49
CA ILE A 17 -5.23 -0.70 -0.22
C ILE A 17 -5.79 -1.92 -0.95
N ARG A 18 -6.72 -2.65 -0.33
CA ARG A 18 -7.37 -3.81 -0.96
C ARG A 18 -8.11 -3.39 -2.23
N LEU A 19 -8.96 -2.37 -2.16
CA LEU A 19 -9.73 -1.88 -3.31
C LEU A 19 -8.83 -1.32 -4.42
N ALA A 20 -7.86 -0.48 -4.08
CA ALA A 20 -7.04 0.22 -5.07
C ALA A 20 -5.92 -0.64 -5.66
N ILE A 21 -5.35 -1.59 -4.90
CA ILE A 21 -4.21 -2.40 -5.34
C ILE A 21 -4.65 -3.78 -5.83
N PHE A 22 -5.54 -4.48 -5.12
CA PHE A 22 -5.98 -5.82 -5.52
C PHE A 22 -7.09 -5.77 -6.56
N GLU A 23 -8.12 -4.97 -6.33
CA GLU A 23 -9.22 -4.78 -7.28
C GLU A 23 -8.87 -3.80 -8.41
N LYS A 24 -7.71 -3.13 -8.33
CA LYS A 24 -7.25 -2.11 -9.30
C LYS A 24 -8.29 -1.01 -9.57
N LYS A 25 -9.16 -0.74 -8.61
CA LYS A 25 -10.17 0.32 -8.71
C LYS A 25 -9.53 1.69 -8.75
N SER A 26 -10.19 2.63 -9.43
CA SER A 26 -9.72 4.01 -9.46
C SER A 26 -9.80 4.68 -8.08
N ILE A 27 -9.00 5.74 -7.89
CA ILE A 27 -8.97 6.50 -6.64
C ILE A 27 -10.37 7.02 -6.28
N TYR A 28 -11.13 7.48 -7.27
CA TYR A 28 -12.48 8.00 -7.09
C TYR A 28 -13.46 6.90 -6.68
N GLU A 29 -13.44 5.73 -7.33
CA GLU A 29 -14.27 4.59 -6.94
C GLU A 29 -13.96 4.10 -5.52
N THR A 30 -12.67 4.05 -5.19
CA THR A 30 -12.21 3.70 -3.84
C THR A 30 -12.69 4.72 -2.81
N ALA A 31 -12.68 6.01 -3.16
CA ALA A 31 -13.16 7.10 -2.32
C ALA A 31 -14.67 6.97 -2.06
N ILE A 32 -15.46 6.66 -3.08
CA ILE A 32 -16.91 6.39 -2.97
C ILE A 32 -17.17 5.18 -2.07
N ALA A 33 -16.50 4.05 -2.32
CA ALA A 33 -16.68 2.82 -1.53
C ALA A 33 -16.24 2.94 -0.05
N CYS A 34 -15.36 3.91 0.24
CA CYS A 34 -14.89 4.21 1.57
C CYS A 34 -15.62 5.40 2.22
N GLY A 35 -16.52 6.10 1.51
CA GLY A 35 -17.19 7.30 2.02
C GLY A 35 -16.20 8.42 2.40
N CYS A 36 -15.15 8.62 1.60
CA CYS A 36 -14.04 9.52 1.90
C CYS A 36 -13.68 10.41 0.71
N SER A 37 -12.89 11.46 0.96
CA SER A 37 -12.33 12.28 -0.11
C SER A 37 -11.23 11.55 -0.89
N ALA A 38 -11.16 11.77 -2.21
CA ALA A 38 -10.12 11.22 -3.08
C ALA A 38 -8.70 11.61 -2.62
N GLU A 39 -8.52 12.77 -2.02
CA GLU A 39 -7.24 13.21 -1.43
C GLU A 39 -6.77 12.31 -0.28
N LYS A 40 -7.71 11.83 0.54
CA LYS A 40 -7.40 10.93 1.67
C LYS A 40 -6.91 9.59 1.14
N VAL A 41 -7.54 9.08 0.08
CA VAL A 41 -7.12 7.87 -0.63
C VAL A 41 -5.72 8.04 -1.25
N LYS A 42 -5.47 9.16 -1.94
CA LYS A 42 -4.14 9.50 -2.47
C LYS A 42 -3.06 9.49 -1.39
N ARG A 43 -3.31 10.09 -0.21
CA ARG A 43 -2.35 10.09 0.90
C ARG A 43 -2.04 8.69 1.42
N VAL A 44 -3.07 7.84 1.58
CA VAL A 44 -2.88 6.45 2.01
C VAL A 44 -2.04 5.67 0.99
N LEU A 45 -2.34 5.80 -0.30
CA LEU A 45 -1.58 5.15 -1.37
C LEU A 45 -0.15 5.66 -1.48
N LYS A 46 0.07 6.97 -1.33
CA LYS A 46 1.42 7.55 -1.33
C LYS A 46 2.25 7.01 -0.18
N LYS A 47 1.68 6.94 1.04
CA LYS A 47 2.35 6.38 2.22
C LYS A 47 2.64 4.89 2.04
N TRP A 48 1.70 4.14 1.49
CA TRP A 48 1.87 2.72 1.15
C TRP A 48 3.00 2.51 0.12
N LYS A 49 3.05 3.35 -0.93
CA LYS A 49 4.08 3.29 -1.96
C LYS A 49 5.48 3.59 -1.43
N VAL A 50 5.60 4.50 -0.46
CA VAL A 50 6.89 4.77 0.22
C VAL A 50 7.34 3.56 1.03
N LEU A 51 6.45 2.99 1.86
CA LEU A 51 6.75 1.81 2.68
C LEU A 51 7.18 0.62 1.81
N THR A 52 6.40 0.33 0.76
CA THR A 52 6.70 -0.76 -0.18
C THR A 52 7.92 -0.51 -1.07
N ARG A 53 8.25 0.75 -1.40
CA ARG A 53 9.47 1.09 -2.17
C ARG A 53 10.73 0.91 -1.33
N SER A 54 10.72 1.35 -0.07
CA SER A 54 11.82 1.09 0.86
C SER A 54 12.04 -0.41 1.05
N GLU A 55 10.96 -1.18 1.18
CA GLU A 55 11.02 -2.64 1.29
C GLU A 55 11.56 -3.31 0.03
N ARG A 56 11.10 -2.94 -1.18
CA ARG A 56 11.66 -3.48 -2.43
C ARG A 56 13.15 -3.15 -2.59
N GLN A 57 13.60 -1.97 -2.16
CA GLN A 57 15.02 -1.66 -2.19
C GLN A 57 15.80 -2.45 -1.15
N LEU A 58 15.23 -2.69 0.04
CA LEU A 58 15.84 -3.51 1.08
C LEU A 58 15.93 -4.98 0.65
N SER A 59 14.86 -5.54 0.07
CA SER A 59 14.85 -6.89 -0.50
C SER A 59 15.82 -7.01 -1.67
N ALA A 60 15.83 -6.05 -2.60
CA ALA A 60 16.79 -6.06 -3.72
C ALA A 60 18.25 -5.85 -3.28
N PHE A 61 18.48 -5.25 -2.12
CA PHE A 61 19.81 -5.13 -1.52
C PHE A 61 20.23 -6.43 -0.82
N LEU A 62 19.33 -7.04 -0.04
CA LEU A 62 19.55 -8.34 0.61
C LEU A 62 19.74 -9.47 -0.40
N GLU A 63 18.99 -9.49 -1.51
CA GLU A 63 19.17 -10.45 -2.61
C GLU A 63 20.54 -10.31 -3.29
N LYS A 64 21.13 -9.11 -3.29
CA LYS A 64 22.49 -8.90 -3.84
C LYS A 64 23.59 -9.30 -2.86
N GLU A 65 23.36 -9.15 -1.56
CA GLU A 65 24.32 -9.56 -0.51
C GLU A 65 24.38 -11.08 -0.35
N GLN A 66 23.26 -11.79 -0.56
CA GLN A 66 23.22 -13.25 -0.40
C GLN A 66 23.82 -14.04 -1.58
N GLN A 67 24.15 -13.37 -2.69
CA GLN A 67 24.76 -13.98 -3.88
C GLN A 67 26.30 -13.86 -3.89
N ARG A 68 26.92 -13.46 -2.78
CA ARG A 68 28.36 -13.15 -2.69
C ARG A 68 29.14 -14.14 -1.84
#